data_AF-A0A7R8VYV1-F1
#
_entry.id   AF-A0A7R8VYV1-F1
#
_cell.length_a   1.000
_cell.length_b   1.000
_cell.length_c   1.000
_cell.angle_alpha   90.00
_cell.angle_beta   90.00
_cell.angle_gamma   90.00
#
_symmetry.space_group_name_H-M   'P 1'
#
loop_
_entity.id
_entity.type
_entity.pdbx_description
1 polymer ?
#
loop_
_entity_poly.entity_id
_entity_poly.type
_entity_poly.pdbx_seq_one_letter_code
_entity_poly.pdbx_strand_id
1 'polypeptide(L)'
;MQGYLQYLKNNVVGQGKLIKGKTSERLSKLSGLEGVTADVDLAEAVEEAHLECQECAQPVHSGEVAVFAERAGENAMWHPQCFTCHTCKELLVDLVYFFYKSNVYCGRHFADLLNIPRCFACDEVM
;
A
#
# COMPACT_ATOMS: atom_id res chain seq x y z
N MET A 1 18.60 -15.14 -18.88
CA MET A 1 17.94 -13.82 -18.83
C MET A 1 16.45 -13.89 -18.44
N GLN A 2 15.70 -14.99 -18.69
CA GLN A 2 14.29 -15.10 -18.24
C GLN A 2 14.06 -15.03 -16.71
N GLY A 3 15.01 -15.48 -15.88
CA GLY A 3 14.81 -15.54 -14.42
C GLY A 3 14.63 -14.18 -13.74
N TYR A 4 15.26 -13.12 -14.28
CA TYR A 4 15.19 -11.78 -13.71
C TYR A 4 13.83 -11.11 -13.93
N LEU A 5 13.27 -11.22 -15.14
CA LEU A 5 11.92 -10.71 -15.43
C LEU A 5 10.85 -11.46 -14.63
N GLN A 6 11.02 -12.77 -14.44
CA GLN A 6 10.13 -13.55 -13.58
C GLN A 6 10.24 -13.12 -12.11
N TYR A 7 11.46 -12.84 -11.64
CA TYR A 7 11.70 -12.30 -10.31
C TYR A 7 11.02 -10.94 -10.11
N LEU A 8 11.14 -10.03 -11.08
CA LEU A 8 10.48 -8.71 -11.03
C LEU A 8 8.96 -8.86 -10.97
N LYS A 9 8.37 -9.69 -11.85
CA LYS A 9 6.93 -9.95 -11.87
C LYS A 9 6.41 -10.54 -10.56
N ASN A 10 7.19 -11.41 -9.91
CA ASN A 10 6.76 -12.09 -8.70
C ASN A 10 6.99 -11.27 -7.42
N ASN A 11 8.03 -10.42 -7.38
CA ASN A 11 8.48 -9.77 -6.14
C ASN A 11 8.30 -8.25 -6.12
N VAL A 12 8.16 -7.61 -7.27
CA VAL A 12 8.16 -6.14 -7.37
C VAL A 12 6.86 -5.59 -7.93
N VAL A 13 6.27 -6.30 -8.91
CA VAL A 13 5.04 -5.88 -9.59
C VAL A 13 3.81 -6.18 -8.75
N GLY A 14 2.89 -5.22 -8.65
CA GLY A 14 1.57 -5.42 -8.05
C GLY A 14 0.51 -4.51 -8.66
N GLN A 15 -0.75 -4.78 -8.34
CA GLN A 15 -1.89 -3.90 -8.62
C GLN A 15 -2.50 -3.47 -7.29
N GLY A 16 -2.74 -2.17 -7.13
CA GLY A 16 -3.37 -1.65 -5.92
C GLY A 16 -4.80 -2.18 -5.81
N LYS A 17 -5.16 -2.77 -4.68
CA LYS A 17 -6.55 -3.13 -4.42
C LYS A 17 -7.18 -2.05 -3.55
N LEU A 18 -8.17 -1.36 -4.12
CA LEU A 18 -9.08 -0.51 -3.36
C LEU A 18 -10.02 -1.39 -2.56
N ILE A 19 -9.94 -1.31 -1.24
CA ILE A 19 -10.95 -1.91 -0.37
C ILE A 19 -11.66 -0.80 0.39
N LYS A 20 -12.98 -0.92 0.47
CA LYS A 20 -13.77 -0.15 1.43
C LYS A 20 -13.49 -0.77 2.79
N GLY A 21 -13.01 0.02 3.75
CA GLY A 21 -12.70 -0.43 5.10
C GLY A 21 -13.93 -1.01 5.80
N LYS A 22 -14.23 -2.29 5.55
CA LYS A 22 -15.09 -3.10 6.39
C LYS A 22 -14.19 -3.77 7.40
N THR A 23 -13.88 -3.04 8.46
CA THR A 23 -13.25 -3.58 9.67
C THR A 23 -14.15 -4.65 10.35
N SER A 24 -15.36 -4.94 9.83
CA SER A 24 -16.36 -5.77 10.48
C SER A 24 -16.01 -7.25 10.65
N GLU A 25 -15.13 -7.85 9.85
CA GLU A 25 -14.75 -9.26 10.06
C GLU A 25 -13.62 -9.44 11.09
N ARG A 26 -12.88 -8.39 11.42
CA ARG A 26 -11.93 -8.39 12.55
C ARG A 26 -12.54 -7.79 13.82
N LEU A 27 -13.49 -6.86 13.70
CA LEU A 27 -14.24 -6.29 14.83
C LEU A 27 -15.38 -7.19 15.32
N SER A 28 -15.92 -8.12 14.54
CA SER A 28 -16.95 -9.06 15.03
C SER A 28 -16.43 -10.03 16.11
N LYS A 29 -15.11 -10.18 16.25
CA LYS A 29 -14.50 -10.89 17.38
C LYS A 29 -14.23 -10.00 18.60
N LEU A 30 -14.49 -8.69 18.49
CA LEU A 30 -14.26 -7.70 19.56
C LEU A 30 -15.57 -7.16 20.16
N SER A 31 -16.74 -7.62 19.69
CA SER A 31 -18.05 -7.26 20.26
C SER A 31 -18.39 -8.03 21.55
N GLY A 32 -17.40 -8.28 22.40
CA GLY A 32 -17.55 -9.03 23.65
C GLY A 32 -17.29 -8.22 24.93
N LEU A 33 -16.92 -6.94 24.85
CA LEU A 33 -16.65 -6.12 26.03
C LEU A 33 -17.49 -4.85 25.98
N GLU A 34 -18.67 -4.94 26.58
CA GLU A 34 -19.50 -3.80 26.95
C GLU A 34 -18.87 -3.11 28.17
N GLY A 35 -18.76 -1.77 28.14
CA GLY A 35 -18.51 -0.98 29.34
C GLY A 35 -17.40 0.06 29.21
N VAL A 36 -17.75 1.25 28.71
CA VAL A 36 -16.99 2.47 28.98
C VAL A 36 -17.35 2.91 30.40
N THR A 37 -16.38 2.92 31.30
CA THR A 37 -16.41 3.83 32.44
C THR A 37 -15.31 4.86 32.26
N ALA A 38 -15.70 6.11 32.42
CA ALA A 38 -14.80 7.23 32.52
C ALA A 38 -13.82 7.04 33.71
N ASP A 39 -12.75 7.83 33.70
CA ASP A 39 -11.84 8.09 34.82
C ASP A 39 -10.92 6.97 35.33
N VAL A 40 -9.87 6.63 34.54
CA VAL A 40 -8.52 6.26 35.04
C VAL A 40 -7.46 6.59 33.96
N ASP A 41 -6.38 7.28 34.33
CA ASP A 41 -5.14 7.41 33.53
C ASP A 41 -4.58 6.01 33.21
N LEU A 42 -4.83 5.50 32.00
CA LEU A 42 -4.37 4.19 31.56
C LEU A 42 -4.02 4.21 30.07
N ALA A 43 -2.83 4.75 29.80
CA ALA A 43 -2.12 4.51 28.56
C ALA A 43 -1.58 3.07 28.57
N GLU A 44 -2.42 2.07 28.29
CA GLU A 44 -1.97 0.76 27.80
C GLU A 44 -3.13 -0.14 27.36
N ALA A 45 -2.98 -0.68 26.15
CA ALA A 45 -3.72 -1.79 25.54
C ALA A 45 -5.13 -1.51 24.97
N VAL A 46 -5.24 -0.48 24.14
CA VAL A 46 -6.02 -0.67 22.90
C VAL A 46 -5.04 -1.27 21.90
N GLU A 47 -5.22 -2.53 21.52
CA GLU A 47 -4.45 -3.13 20.42
C GLU A 47 -4.97 -2.50 19.12
N GLU A 48 -4.55 -1.25 18.91
CA GLU A 48 -4.89 -0.47 17.73
C GLU A 48 -4.21 -1.13 16.55
N ALA A 49 -5.01 -1.67 15.64
CA ALA A 49 -4.54 -1.89 14.28
C ALA A 49 -4.06 -0.52 13.79
N HIS A 50 -2.74 -0.30 13.78
CA HIS A 50 -2.09 0.90 13.26
C HIS A 50 -2.38 0.97 11.75
N LEU A 51 -3.55 1.49 11.41
CA LEU A 51 -3.99 1.72 10.06
C LEU A 51 -3.44 3.07 9.61
N GLU A 52 -2.12 3.16 9.45
CA GLU A 52 -1.44 4.41 9.08
C GLU A 52 -1.07 4.43 7.61
N CYS A 53 -1.30 5.57 6.96
CA CYS A 53 -0.87 5.73 5.59
C CYS A 53 0.65 5.86 5.52
N GLN A 54 1.29 4.99 4.74
CA GLN A 54 2.76 4.96 4.61
C GLN A 54 3.39 6.21 3.96
N GLU A 55 2.63 6.99 3.19
CA GLU A 55 3.14 8.20 2.53
C GLU A 55 2.97 9.46 3.40
N CYS A 56 1.80 9.65 4.02
CA CYS A 56 1.51 10.86 4.81
C CYS A 56 1.61 10.67 6.33
N ALA A 57 1.82 9.44 6.80
CA ALA A 57 1.86 9.05 8.21
C ALA A 57 0.61 9.49 9.00
N GLN A 58 -0.51 9.72 8.31
CA GLN A 58 -1.80 10.03 8.93
C GLN A 58 -2.61 8.75 9.14
N PRO A 59 -3.41 8.67 10.22
CA PRO A 59 -4.31 7.55 10.43
C PRO A 59 -5.37 7.50 9.34
N VAL A 60 -5.60 6.30 8.79
CA VAL A 60 -6.69 6.01 7.86
C VAL A 60 -7.91 5.65 8.69
N HIS A 61 -8.99 6.44 8.60
CA HIS A 61 -10.14 6.23 9.46
C HIS A 61 -10.95 5.00 9.04
N SER A 62 -11.54 4.32 10.03
CA SER A 62 -12.44 3.20 9.77
C SER A 62 -13.66 3.66 8.96
N GLY A 63 -13.95 2.94 7.87
CA GLY A 63 -15.03 3.27 6.92
C GLY A 63 -14.56 4.06 5.69
N GLU A 64 -13.32 4.54 5.67
CA GLU A 64 -12.73 5.18 4.49
C GLU A 64 -12.20 4.15 3.48
N VAL A 65 -11.99 4.60 2.25
CA VAL A 65 -11.38 3.78 1.20
C VAL A 65 -9.88 3.79 1.40
N ALA A 66 -9.27 2.61 1.38
CA ALA A 66 -7.83 2.45 1.48
C ALA A 66 -7.31 1.58 0.35
N VAL A 67 -6.07 1.86 -0.07
CA VAL A 67 -5.33 1.07 -1.05
C VAL A 67 -4.39 0.16 -0.30
N PHE A 68 -4.47 -1.13 -0.57
CA PHE A 68 -3.52 -2.11 -0.07
C PHE A 68 -2.62 -2.59 -1.21
N ALA A 69 -1.34 -2.69 -0.91
CA ALA A 69 -0.31 -3.15 -1.82
C ALA A 69 0.21 -4.50 -1.31
N GLU A 70 -0.19 -5.60 -1.95
CA GLU A 70 0.18 -6.97 -1.52
C GLU A 70 1.69 -7.15 -1.35
N ARG A 71 2.50 -6.43 -2.14
CA ARG A 71 3.97 -6.52 -2.10
C ARG A 71 4.60 -5.69 -0.98
N ALA A 72 3.92 -4.68 -0.47
CA ALA A 72 4.45 -3.83 0.58
C ALA A 72 4.16 -4.37 2.00
N GLY A 73 3.34 -5.40 2.10
CA GLY A 73 2.99 -6.09 3.34
C GLY A 73 1.50 -5.99 3.66
N GLU A 74 0.98 -6.94 4.41
CA GLU A 74 -0.45 -7.02 4.77
C GLU A 74 -0.94 -5.82 5.60
N ASN A 75 -0.02 -5.12 6.26
CA ASN A 75 -0.30 -3.93 7.06
C ASN A 75 -0.01 -2.62 6.31
N ALA A 76 0.47 -2.69 5.07
CA ALA A 76 0.83 -1.50 4.31
C ALA A 76 -0.40 -0.95 3.60
N MET A 77 -0.81 0.26 3.98
CA MET A 77 -1.93 0.96 3.38
C MET A 77 -1.61 2.40 3.00
N TRP A 78 -2.39 2.87 2.05
CA TRP A 78 -2.35 4.24 1.59
C TRP A 78 -3.77 4.76 1.41
N HIS A 79 -3.93 6.06 1.59
CA HIS A 79 -5.08 6.72 1.02
C HIS A 79 -5.05 6.60 -0.51
N PRO A 80 -6.21 6.53 -1.19
CA PRO A 80 -6.29 6.53 -2.64
C PRO A 80 -5.49 7.66 -3.30
N GLN A 81 -5.46 8.83 -2.67
CA GLN A 81 -4.70 9.99 -3.16
C GLN A 81 -3.21 9.92 -2.82
N CYS A 82 -2.82 9.15 -1.81
CA CYS A 82 -1.44 9.00 -1.38
C CYS A 82 -0.71 7.88 -2.13
N PHE A 83 -1.43 6.96 -2.76
CA PHE A 83 -0.84 5.87 -3.54
C PHE A 83 -0.35 6.36 -4.89
N THR A 84 0.81 7.02 -4.88
CA THR A 84 1.38 7.69 -6.05
C THR A 84 2.82 7.24 -6.31
N CYS A 85 3.27 7.40 -7.55
CA CYS A 85 4.68 7.18 -7.87
C CYS A 85 5.56 8.17 -7.10
N HIS A 86 6.61 7.67 -6.43
CA HIS A 86 7.54 8.50 -5.68
C HIS A 86 8.17 9.63 -6.53
N THR A 87 8.42 9.38 -7.81
CA THR A 87 9.09 10.32 -8.73
C THR A 87 8.14 11.31 -9.40
N CYS A 88 7.08 10.85 -10.08
CA CYS A 88 6.17 11.73 -10.81
C CYS A 88 4.85 12.05 -10.10
N LYS A 89 4.62 11.45 -8.93
CA LYS A 89 3.38 11.61 -8.14
C LYS A 89 2.09 11.26 -8.91
N GLU A 90 2.21 10.45 -9.96
CA GLU A 90 1.07 9.87 -10.70
C GLU A 90 0.35 8.85 -9.82
N LEU A 91 -0.99 8.88 -9.82
CA LEU A 91 -1.83 7.95 -9.04
C LEU A 91 -1.72 6.53 -9.62
N LEU A 92 -1.35 5.57 -8.78
CA LEU A 92 -1.12 4.17 -9.19
C LEU A 92 -2.22 3.22 -8.72
N VAL A 93 -3.32 3.77 -8.20
CA VAL A 93 -4.42 3.01 -7.61
C VAL A 93 -4.96 1.96 -8.57
N ASP A 94 -5.26 2.38 -9.81
CA ASP A 94 -5.80 1.54 -10.87
C ASP A 94 -4.72 1.05 -11.86
N LEU A 95 -3.46 1.40 -11.60
CA LEU A 95 -2.34 1.10 -12.49
C LEU A 95 -1.43 0.04 -11.88
N VAL A 96 -0.61 -0.55 -12.74
CA VAL A 96 0.47 -1.42 -12.29
C VAL A 96 1.51 -0.58 -11.56
N TYR A 97 1.84 -0.98 -10.34
CA TYR A 97 2.86 -0.35 -9.52
C TYR A 97 4.04 -1.30 -9.29
N PHE A 98 5.18 -0.69 -8.94
CA PHE A 98 6.41 -1.40 -8.63
C PHE A 98 6.88 -0.98 -7.23
N PHE A 99 6.97 -1.93 -6.31
CA PHE A 99 7.45 -1.66 -4.96
C PHE A 99 8.93 -2.00 -4.83
N TYR A 100 9.75 -0.99 -4.57
CA TYR A 100 11.20 -1.14 -4.50
C TYR A 100 11.80 -0.25 -3.44
N LYS A 101 12.69 -0.80 -2.59
CA LYS A 101 13.32 -0.09 -1.47
C LYS A 101 12.31 0.76 -0.69
N SER A 102 11.25 0.12 -0.21
CA SER A 102 10.15 0.73 0.57
C SER A 102 9.40 1.89 -0.10
N ASN A 103 9.50 2.04 -1.43
CA ASN A 103 8.85 3.10 -2.18
C ASN A 103 8.07 2.52 -3.36
N VAL A 104 7.00 3.23 -3.78
CA VAL A 104 6.15 2.85 -4.91
C VAL A 104 6.55 3.64 -6.16
N TYR A 105 6.73 2.96 -7.29
CA TYR A 105 7.09 3.56 -8.57
C TYR A 105 6.15 3.12 -9.69
N CYS A 106 5.97 3.97 -10.69
CA CYS A 106 5.35 3.56 -11.95
C CYS A 106 6.36 2.78 -12.81
N GLY A 107 5.89 2.01 -13.79
CA GLY A 107 6.77 1.18 -14.62
C GLY A 107 7.87 1.95 -15.33
N ARG A 108 7.61 3.20 -15.69
CA ARG A 108 8.58 4.10 -16.34
C ARG A 108 9.75 4.42 -15.42
N HIS A 109 9.47 5.02 -14.25
CA HIS A 109 10.52 5.41 -13.30
C HIS A 109 11.19 4.20 -12.65
N PHE A 110 10.49 3.08 -12.51
CA PHE A 110 11.10 1.85 -12.03
C PHE A 110 12.13 1.29 -13.01
N ALA A 111 11.82 1.29 -14.32
CA ALA A 111 12.77 0.90 -15.36
C ALA A 111 14.00 1.82 -15.39
N ASP A 112 13.80 3.14 -15.26
CA ASP A 112 14.89 4.11 -15.20
C ASP A 112 15.79 3.85 -13.98
N LEU A 113 15.21 3.52 -12.82
CA LEU A 113 15.96 3.20 -11.59
C LEU A 113 16.83 1.95 -11.74
N LEU A 114 16.36 0.96 -12.51
CA LEU A 114 17.10 -0.27 -12.80
C LEU A 114 18.02 -0.14 -14.02
N ASN A 115 18.12 1.04 -14.63
CA ASN A 115 18.84 1.27 -15.90
C ASN A 115 18.45 0.27 -17.00
N ILE A 116 17.17 -0.13 -17.02
CA ILE A 116 16.68 -1.04 -18.04
C ILE A 116 16.40 -0.21 -19.29
N PRO A 117 17.04 -0.50 -20.43
CA PRO A 117 16.84 0.26 -21.65
C PRO A 117 15.39 0.08 -22.13
N ARG A 118 14.63 1.17 -22.11
CA ARG A 118 13.30 1.22 -22.74
C ARG A 118 13.44 1.68 -24.18
N CYS A 119 12.70 1.05 -25.09
CA CYS A 119 12.63 1.54 -26.45
C CYS A 119 11.86 2.86 -26.48
N PHE A 120 12.52 3.96 -26.87
CA PHE A 120 11.94 5.31 -26.92
C PHE A 120 10.75 5.44 -27.88
N ALA A 121 10.60 4.49 -28.81
CA ALA A 121 9.55 4.49 -29.83
C ALA A 121 8.30 3.67 -29.46
N CYS A 122 8.43 2.65 -28.59
CA CYS A 122 7.32 1.73 -28.27
C CYS A 122 7.02 1.62 -26.77
N ASP A 123 7.85 2.21 -25.90
CA ASP A 123 7.80 2.07 -24.43
C ASP A 123 7.84 0.60 -23.94
N GLU A 124 8.33 -0.32 -24.79
CA GLU A 124 8.56 -1.73 -24.45
C GLU A 124 10.00 -1.95 -23.93
N VAL A 125 10.12 -2.91 -23.01
CA VAL A 125 11.37 -3.30 -22.34
C VAL A 125 12.15 -4.24 -23.27
N MET A 126 13.37 -3.85 -23.68
CA MET A 126 14.26 -4.67 -24.52
C MET A 126 15.21 -5.55 -23.72
#